data_AF-A0A6N9BKD3-F1
#
_entry.id   AF-A0A6N9BKD3-F1
#
_cell.length_a   1.000
_cell.length_b   1.000
_cell.length_c   1.000
_cell.angle_alpha   90.00
_cell.angle_beta   90.00
_cell.angle_gamma   90.00
#
_symmetry.space_group_name_H-M   'P 1'
#
loop_
_entity.id
_entity.type
_entity.pdbx_description
1 polymer ?
#
loop_
_entity_poly.entity_id
_entity_poly.type
_entity_poly.pdbx_seq_one_letter_code
_entity_poly.pdbx_strand_id
1 'polypeptide(L)'
;MYLRHFAFTRLPFETLAETDELFNSSARREAEARLGHLVEMRGIGLLTGEVGSGKTTVCRHLTAGLHPGLYRVHYVSLTTGNVLDMYKAIAWELGLPIERSRATARQAIRNEISR
;
A
#
# COMPACT_ATOMS: atom_id res chain seq x y z
N MET A 1 5.45 28.32 17.21
CA MET A 1 4.60 28.90 18.28
C MET A 1 3.68 27.85 18.90
N TYR A 2 2.91 27.10 18.10
CA TYR A 2 2.00 26.04 18.55
C TYR A 2 2.68 24.87 19.31
N LEU A 3 3.75 24.29 18.76
CA LEU A 3 4.47 23.15 19.39
C LEU A 3 4.99 23.47 20.80
N ARG A 4 5.60 24.64 20.98
CA ARG A 4 6.13 25.08 22.29
C ARG A 4 5.02 25.38 23.30
N HIS A 5 3.86 25.85 22.85
CA HIS A 5 2.73 26.14 23.74
C HIS A 5 2.09 24.86 24.30
N PHE A 6 1.98 23.81 23.48
CA PHE A 6 1.40 22.52 23.89
C PHE A 6 2.44 21.46 24.26
N ALA A 7 3.73 21.85 24.35
CA ALA A 7 4.85 20.95 24.63
C ALA A 7 4.95 19.72 23.69
N PHE A 8 4.51 19.87 22.43
CA PHE A 8 4.65 18.81 21.43
C PHE A 8 6.08 18.80 20.85
N THR A 9 6.61 17.60 20.64
CA THR A 9 7.92 17.37 19.99
C THR A 9 7.83 17.40 18.47
N ARG A 10 6.64 17.20 17.91
CA ARG A 10 6.33 17.20 16.48
C ARG A 10 4.91 17.70 16.23
N LEU A 11 4.58 18.03 14.97
CA LEU A 11 3.23 18.46 14.61
C LEU A 11 2.23 17.32 14.89
N PRO A 12 1.20 17.55 15.72
CA PRO A 12 0.15 16.57 15.91
C PRO A 12 -0.77 16.54 14.67
N PHE A 13 -1.40 15.40 14.41
CA PHE A 13 -2.39 15.20 13.35
C PHE A 13 -1.85 15.30 11.91
N GLU A 14 -0.57 14.99 11.69
CA GLU A 14 -0.07 14.77 10.34
C GLU A 14 -0.77 13.57 9.68
N THR A 15 -0.98 13.67 8.36
CA THR A 15 -1.73 12.66 7.59
C THR A 15 -1.03 11.31 7.56
N LEU A 16 0.29 11.30 7.78
CA LEU A 16 1.10 10.10 7.86
C LEU A 16 1.53 9.94 9.32
N ALA A 17 0.88 9.01 10.01
CA ALA A 17 1.43 8.50 11.25
C ALA A 17 2.57 7.54 10.91
N GLU A 18 3.70 7.70 11.59
CA GLU A 18 4.78 6.72 11.55
C GLU A 18 4.23 5.35 11.93
N THR A 19 4.67 4.32 11.20
CA THR A 19 4.08 2.98 11.30
C THR A 19 4.30 2.33 12.68
N ASP A 20 5.31 2.75 13.42
CA ASP A 20 5.66 2.27 14.76
C ASP A 20 4.80 2.87 15.89
N GLU A 21 4.05 3.94 15.63
CA GLU A 21 3.24 4.64 16.64
C GLU A 21 1.73 4.34 16.53
N LEU A 22 1.35 3.25 15.87
CA LEU A 22 -0.06 2.91 15.66
C LEU A 22 -0.75 2.41 16.94
N PHE A 23 -1.97 2.89 17.16
CA PHE A 23 -2.81 2.44 18.26
C PHE A 23 -3.08 0.92 18.17
N ASN A 24 -2.75 0.18 19.23
CA ASN A 24 -2.80 -1.27 19.27
C ASN A 24 -4.20 -1.84 19.54
N SER A 25 -5.15 -1.60 18.63
CA SER A 25 -6.51 -2.15 18.74
C SER A 25 -6.57 -3.65 18.41
N SER A 26 -7.59 -4.35 18.92
CA SER A 26 -7.87 -5.74 18.55
C SER A 26 -8.14 -5.89 17.05
N ALA A 27 -8.93 -4.99 16.47
CA ALA A 27 -9.25 -4.98 15.05
C ALA A 27 -8.01 -4.83 14.17
N ARG A 28 -7.06 -3.96 14.57
CA ARG A 28 -5.78 -3.80 13.85
C ARG A 28 -4.96 -5.10 13.88
N ARG A 29 -4.78 -5.69 15.06
CA ARG A 29 -4.03 -6.96 15.21
C ARG A 29 -4.62 -8.08 14.38
N GLU A 30 -5.95 -8.18 14.33
CA GLU A 30 -6.63 -9.17 13.50
C GLU A 30 -6.42 -8.91 12.01
N ALA A 31 -6.56 -7.67 11.55
CA ALA A 31 -6.31 -7.30 10.16
C ALA A 31 -4.87 -7.58 9.74
N GLU A 32 -3.89 -7.26 10.59
CA GLU A 32 -2.46 -7.56 10.34
C GLU A 32 -2.20 -9.05 10.25
N ALA A 33 -2.75 -9.86 11.15
CA ALA A 33 -2.58 -11.31 11.11
C ALA A 33 -3.17 -11.91 9.81
N ARG A 34 -4.37 -11.48 9.42
CA ARG A 34 -5.04 -11.96 8.19
C ARG A 34 -4.31 -11.52 6.93
N LEU A 35 -3.84 -10.27 6.87
CA LEU A 35 -3.07 -9.76 5.74
C LEU A 35 -1.67 -10.37 5.67
N GLY A 36 -1.02 -10.61 6.81
CA GLY A 36 0.25 -11.33 6.88
C GLY A 36 0.12 -12.73 6.30
N HIS A 37 -0.91 -13.46 6.71
CA HIS A 37 -1.21 -14.78 6.14
C HIS A 37 -1.50 -14.73 4.63
N LEU A 38 -2.17 -13.68 4.15
CA LEU A 38 -2.40 -13.47 2.72
C LEU A 38 -1.09 -13.30 1.93
N VAL A 39 -0.12 -12.58 2.49
CA VAL A 39 1.21 -12.40 1.89
C VAL A 39 1.92 -13.75 1.76
N GLU A 40 1.86 -14.58 2.80
CA GLU A 40 2.44 -15.94 2.78
C GLU A 40 1.79 -16.82 1.71
N MET A 41 0.46 -16.79 1.61
CA MET A 41 -0.28 -17.55 0.60
C MET A 41 -0.11 -17.03 -0.84
N ARG A 42 0.49 -15.83 -1.02
CA ARG A 42 0.61 -15.15 -2.32
C ARG A 42 -0.74 -14.96 -3.02
N GLY A 43 -1.76 -14.65 -2.22
CA GLY A 43 -3.15 -14.53 -2.68
C GLY A 43 -3.59 -13.10 -3.00
N ILE A 44 -4.85 -12.97 -3.41
CA ILE A 44 -5.55 -11.68 -3.55
C ILE A 44 -6.46 -11.49 -2.34
N GLY A 45 -6.41 -10.32 -1.71
CA GLY A 45 -7.24 -9.99 -0.55
C GLY A 45 -8.00 -8.69 -0.72
N LEU A 46 -9.13 -8.60 -0.05
CA LEU A 46 -10.00 -7.42 -0.01
C LEU A 46 -10.16 -6.99 1.45
N LEU A 47 -9.68 -5.79 1.78
CA LEU A 47 -9.86 -5.17 3.09
C LEU A 47 -10.98 -4.13 3.01
N THR A 48 -12.06 -4.35 3.76
CA THR A 48 -13.22 -3.45 3.83
C THR A 48 -13.35 -2.81 5.20
N GLY A 49 -14.14 -1.75 5.30
CA GLY A 49 -14.33 -0.97 6.52
C GLY A 49 -14.75 0.46 6.22
N GLU A 50 -15.24 1.16 7.23
CA GLU A 50 -15.74 2.54 7.11
C GLU A 50 -14.64 3.55 6.77
N VAL A 51 -15.02 4.72 6.27
CA VAL A 51 -14.07 5.83 6.03
C VAL A 51 -13.38 6.18 7.35
N GLY A 52 -12.05 6.32 7.33
CA GLY A 52 -11.28 6.60 8.54
C GLY A 52 -10.99 5.39 9.43
N SER A 53 -11.45 4.18 9.09
CA SER A 53 -11.24 2.97 9.91
C SER A 53 -9.79 2.42 9.91
N GLY A 54 -8.83 3.11 9.31
CA GLY A 54 -7.43 2.70 9.30
C GLY A 54 -7.03 1.66 8.24
N LYS A 55 -7.86 1.38 7.22
CA LYS A 55 -7.54 0.41 6.15
C LYS A 55 -6.20 0.67 5.46
N THR A 56 -6.00 1.89 4.97
CA THR A 56 -4.74 2.27 4.31
C THR A 56 -3.59 2.26 5.30
N THR A 57 -3.84 2.65 6.55
CA THR A 57 -2.85 2.68 7.62
C THR A 57 -2.31 1.28 7.91
N VAL A 58 -3.19 0.29 8.07
CA VAL A 58 -2.76 -1.10 8.33
C VAL A 58 -2.04 -1.72 7.14
N CYS A 59 -2.48 -1.46 5.90
CA CYS A 59 -1.77 -1.92 4.72
C CYS A 59 -0.34 -1.35 4.65
N ARG A 60 -0.18 -0.05 4.93
CA ARG A 60 1.14 0.60 4.97
C ARG A 60 2.04 0.05 6.07
N HIS A 61 1.49 -0.15 7.27
CA HIS A 61 2.22 -0.76 8.38
C HIS A 61 2.74 -2.15 8.04
N LEU A 62 1.88 -3.02 7.49
CA LEU A 62 2.29 -4.35 7.05
C LEU A 62 3.41 -4.27 6.01
N THR A 63 3.25 -3.44 4.97
CA THR A 63 4.26 -3.32 3.91
C THR A 63 5.59 -2.75 4.40
N ALA A 64 5.58 -1.86 5.40
CA ALA A 64 6.79 -1.31 6.00
C ALA A 64 7.56 -2.37 6.83
N GLY A 65 6.87 -3.38 7.36
CA GLY A 65 7.47 -4.51 8.07
C GLY A 65 8.03 -5.62 7.17
N LEU A 66 7.77 -5.58 5.86
CA LEU A 66 8.27 -6.61 4.93
C LEU A 66 9.78 -6.42 4.68
N HIS A 67 10.52 -7.54 4.68
CA HIS A 67 11.96 -7.50 4.43
C HIS A 67 12.25 -7.04 2.99
N PRO A 68 13.00 -5.94 2.76
CA PRO A 68 13.17 -5.34 1.44
C PRO A 68 13.96 -6.21 0.47
N GLY A 69 14.77 -7.15 0.97
CA GLY A 69 15.48 -8.14 0.14
C GLY A 69 14.62 -9.32 -0.32
N LEU A 70 13.42 -9.51 0.26
CA LEU A 70 12.51 -10.62 -0.09
C LEU A 70 11.24 -10.11 -0.80
N TYR A 71 10.84 -8.88 -0.50
CA TYR A 71 9.61 -8.30 -1.01
C TYR A 71 9.91 -6.96 -1.70
N ARG A 72 9.34 -6.80 -2.89
CA ARG A 72 9.25 -5.51 -3.58
C ARG A 72 7.79 -5.06 -3.55
N VAL A 73 7.52 -3.97 -2.82
CA VAL A 73 6.17 -3.43 -2.68
C VAL A 73 5.92 -2.37 -3.75
N HIS A 74 4.84 -2.53 -4.51
CA HIS A 74 4.36 -1.54 -5.48
C HIS A 74 3.03 -0.97 -5.00
N TYR A 75 2.96 0.34 -4.82
CA TYR A 75 1.77 1.00 -4.30
C TYR A 75 1.02 1.69 -5.44
N VAL A 76 -0.12 1.12 -5.84
CA VAL A 76 -0.95 1.68 -6.92
C VAL A 76 -2.20 2.32 -6.33
N SER A 77 -2.22 3.65 -6.25
CA SER A 77 -3.41 4.41 -5.88
C SER A 77 -4.16 4.88 -7.12
N LEU A 78 -5.11 4.08 -7.62
CA LEU A 78 -6.04 4.52 -8.66
C LEU A 78 -7.48 4.21 -8.27
N THR A 79 -8.31 5.24 -8.25
CA THR A 79 -9.76 5.13 -8.04
C THR A 79 -10.57 5.61 -9.26
N THR A 80 -9.93 6.28 -10.22
CA THR A 80 -10.60 6.84 -11.40
C THR A 80 -9.76 6.61 -12.65
N GLY A 81 -10.20 5.70 -13.51
CA GLY A 81 -9.52 5.36 -14.76
C GLY A 81 -10.17 4.15 -15.42
N ASN A 82 -9.96 4.00 -16.73
CA ASN A 82 -10.38 2.78 -17.41
C ASN A 82 -9.36 1.65 -17.17
N VAL A 83 -9.64 0.45 -17.68
CA VAL A 83 -8.76 -0.72 -17.54
C VAL A 83 -7.32 -0.45 -18.01
N LEU A 84 -7.14 0.32 -19.09
CA LEU A 84 -5.81 0.64 -19.58
C LEU A 84 -5.06 1.57 -18.62
N ASP A 85 -5.74 2.50 -17.95
CA ASP A 85 -5.11 3.40 -16.98
C ASP A 85 -4.61 2.65 -15.75
N MET A 86 -5.30 1.59 -15.32
CA MET A 86 -4.80 0.67 -14.30
C MET A 86 -3.49 -0.01 -14.73
N TYR A 87 -3.42 -0.51 -15.97
CA TYR A 87 -2.17 -1.10 -16.49
C TYR A 87 -1.04 -0.07 -16.58
N LYS A 88 -1.33 1.16 -16.99
CA LYS A 88 -0.33 2.24 -17.02
C LYS A 88 0.20 2.56 -15.62
N ALA A 89 -0.68 2.60 -14.63
CA ALA A 89 -0.28 2.86 -13.25
C ALA A 89 0.64 1.77 -12.70
N ILE A 90 0.32 0.50 -12.94
CA ILE A 90 1.18 -0.63 -12.57
C ILE A 90 2.53 -0.54 -13.32
N ALA A 91 2.50 -0.23 -14.62
CA ALA A 91 3.72 -0.09 -15.42
C ALA A 91 4.62 1.05 -14.89
N TRP A 92 4.06 2.18 -14.49
CA TRP A 92 4.82 3.28 -13.86
C TRP A 92 5.50 2.85 -12.57
N GLU A 93 4.78 2.18 -11.68
CA GLU A 93 5.35 1.68 -10.41
C GLU A 93 6.45 0.62 -10.64
N LEU A 94 6.41 -0.10 -11.76
CA LEU A 94 7.44 -1.05 -12.16
C LEU A 94 8.61 -0.41 -12.92
N GLY A 95 8.51 0.85 -13.35
CA GLY A 95 9.50 1.51 -14.20
C GLY A 95 9.47 1.06 -15.67
N LEU A 96 8.33 0.55 -16.14
CA LEU A 96 8.14 0.05 -17.50
C LEU A 96 7.62 1.16 -18.45
N PRO A 97 7.89 1.04 -19.76
CA PRO A 97 7.34 1.96 -20.75
C PRO A 97 5.81 1.88 -20.82
N ILE A 98 5.17 3.00 -21.17
CA ILE A 98 3.72 3.07 -21.34
C ILE A 98 3.32 2.44 -22.67
N GLU A 99 2.47 1.43 -22.58
CA GLU A 99 1.90 0.74 -23.72
C GLU A 99 0.54 1.32 -24.13
N ARG A 100 0.29 1.38 -25.45
CA ARG A 100 -0.98 1.89 -26.01
C ARG A 100 -2.08 0.83 -26.04
N SER A 101 -1.72 -0.45 -26.06
CA SER A 101 -2.67 -1.56 -26.11
C SER A 101 -2.70 -2.31 -24.78
N ARG A 102 -3.89 -2.80 -24.39
CA ARG A 102 -4.04 -3.62 -23.16
C ARG A 102 -3.23 -4.91 -23.23
N ALA A 103 -3.13 -5.52 -24.41
CA ALA A 103 -2.42 -6.77 -24.61
C ALA A 103 -0.90 -6.57 -24.41
N THR A 104 -0.32 -5.53 -25.01
CA THR A 104 1.11 -5.22 -24.85
C THR A 104 1.43 -4.78 -23.42
N ALA A 105 0.58 -3.95 -22.80
CA ALA A 105 0.76 -3.54 -21.40
C ALA A 105 0.77 -4.75 -20.44
N ARG A 106 -0.21 -5.64 -20.58
CA ARG A 106 -0.29 -6.88 -19.79
C ARG A 106 0.94 -7.76 -20.02
N GLN A 107 1.38 -7.89 -21.27
CA GLN A 107 2.52 -8.72 -21.62
C GLN A 107 3.83 -8.18 -21.03
N ALA A 108 4.05 -6.86 -21.09
CA ALA A 108 5.21 -6.20 -20.50
C ALA A 108 5.25 -6.40 -18.97
N ILE A 109 4.14 -6.14 -18.27
CA ILE A 109 4.03 -6.33 -16.81
C ILE A 109 4.27 -7.79 -16.43
N ARG A 110 3.67 -8.74 -17.16
CA ARG A 110 3.88 -10.18 -16.91
C ARG A 110 5.35 -10.57 -17.04
N ASN A 111 6.01 -10.09 -18.08
CA ASN A 111 7.42 -10.41 -18.32
C ASN A 111 8.32 -9.87 -17.21
N GLU A 112 8.06 -8.67 -16.71
CA GLU A 112 8.83 -8.06 -15.61
C GLU A 112 8.65 -8.83 -14.29
N ILE A 113 7.41 -9.25 -13.97
CA ILE A 113 7.12 -10.00 -12.73
C ILE A 113 7.70 -11.42 -12.76
N SER A 114 7.83 -12.01 -13.95
CA SER A 114 8.35 -13.37 -14.14
C SER A 114 9.88 -13.45 -14.25
N ARG A 115 10.58 -12.32 -14.21
CA ARG A 115 12.04 -12.26 -14.28
C ARG A 115 12.70 -12.58 -12.94
#